data_AF-A0A2S6NHS1-F1
#
_entry.id   AF-A0A2S6NHS1-F1
#
_cell.length_a   1.000
_cell.length_b   1.000
_cell.length_c   1.000
_cell.angle_alpha   90.00
_cell.angle_beta   90.00
_cell.angle_gamma   90.00
#
_symmetry.space_group_name_H-M   'P 1'
#
loop_
_entity.id
_entity.type
_entity.pdbx_description
1 polymer ?
#
loop_
_entity_poly.entity_id
_entity_poly.type
_entity_poly.pdbx_seq_one_letter_code
_entity_poly.pdbx_strand_id
1 'polypeptide(L)'
;MSALDLDRVERTMQALLSRDPLGVTYHDRSTGDVLSVNPEAAASRTGLLPAFLAAGQVVWRDLTGAGFDLDVVRDPSALFGFRVRGIGASSFATVMLATMEATAQASRAGAIVVNDFNLIWSEAARSRATPTSSTGASP
;
A
#
# COMPACT_ATOMS: atom_id res chain seq x y z
N MET A 1 -10.20 10.27 -18.90
CA MET A 1 -10.37 9.41 -17.71
C MET A 1 -10.15 10.28 -16.49
N SER A 2 -11.13 10.38 -15.58
CA SER A 2 -10.97 11.20 -14.38
C SER A 2 -10.15 10.41 -13.36
N ALA A 3 -9.02 10.96 -12.92
CA ALA A 3 -8.26 10.39 -11.82
C ALA A 3 -9.14 10.34 -10.55
N LEU A 4 -8.95 9.32 -9.72
CA LEU A 4 -9.63 9.24 -8.42
C LEU A 4 -9.20 10.38 -7.49
N ASP A 5 -10.17 10.89 -6.72
CA ASP A 5 -9.91 11.86 -5.66
C ASP A 5 -9.17 11.19 -4.50
N LEU A 6 -7.87 11.51 -4.38
CA LEU A 6 -7.02 10.99 -3.33
C LEU A 6 -7.41 11.50 -1.93
N ASP A 7 -7.99 12.71 -1.80
CA ASP A 7 -8.44 13.23 -0.50
C ASP A 7 -9.58 12.35 0.03
N ARG A 8 -10.46 11.90 -0.87
CA ARG A 8 -11.53 10.96 -0.54
C ARG A 8 -10.97 9.59 -0.13
N VAL A 9 -9.94 9.09 -0.80
CA VAL A 9 -9.28 7.83 -0.44
C VAL A 9 -8.66 7.92 0.95
N GLU A 10 -7.87 8.97 1.24
CA GLU A 10 -7.25 9.19 2.55
C GLU A 10 -8.30 9.26 3.67
N ARG A 11 -9.33 10.10 3.52
CA ARG A 11 -10.40 10.21 4.53
C ARG A 11 -11.12 8.89 4.77
N THR A 12 -11.36 8.11 3.72
CA THR A 12 -12.07 6.83 3.85
C THR A 12 -11.18 5.79 4.52
N MET A 13 -9.90 5.74 4.17
CA MET A 13 -8.94 4.85 4.82
C MET A 13 -8.75 5.24 6.29
N GLN A 14 -8.64 6.53 6.60
CA GLN A 14 -8.57 7.02 7.98
C GLN A 14 -9.80 6.59 8.77
N ALA A 15 -11.00 6.78 8.22
CA ALA A 15 -12.25 6.37 8.88
C ALA A 15 -12.33 4.85 9.08
N LEU A 16 -11.79 4.05 8.16
CA LEU A 16 -11.69 2.60 8.28
C LEU A 16 -10.77 2.22 9.45
N LEU A 17 -9.55 2.74 9.45
CA LEU A 17 -8.52 2.43 10.45
C LEU A 17 -8.93 2.88 11.85
N SER A 18 -9.59 4.03 11.97
CA SER A 18 -10.10 4.53 13.27
C SER A 18 -11.21 3.66 13.87
N ARG A 19 -11.85 2.80 13.06
CA ARG A 19 -12.90 1.88 13.52
C ARG A 19 -12.37 0.47 13.76
N ASP A 20 -11.15 0.17 13.33
CA ASP A 20 -10.54 -1.14 13.54
C ASP A 20 -10.04 -1.25 15.00
N PRO A 21 -10.58 -2.17 15.81
CA PRO A 21 -10.16 -2.33 17.19
C PRO A 21 -8.72 -2.84 17.33
N LEU A 22 -8.15 -3.46 16.29
CA LEU A 22 -6.78 -3.95 16.29
C LEU A 22 -5.76 -2.86 15.99
N GLY A 23 -6.20 -1.80 15.29
CA GLY A 23 -5.36 -0.67 14.91
C GLY A 23 -4.17 -1.04 14.02
N VAL A 24 -3.27 -0.07 13.85
CA VAL A 24 -2.03 -0.23 13.09
C VAL A 24 -0.86 -0.16 14.05
N THR A 25 0.05 -1.13 13.98
CA THR A 25 1.20 -1.22 14.88
C THR A 25 2.50 -1.35 14.12
N TYR A 26 3.55 -0.72 14.64
CA TYR A 26 4.92 -0.84 14.17
C TYR A 26 5.74 -1.58 15.22
N HIS A 27 6.48 -2.59 14.79
CA HIS A 27 7.37 -3.35 15.67
C HIS A 27 8.79 -2.81 15.52
N ASP A 28 9.30 -2.13 16.53
CA ASP A 28 10.70 -1.74 16.58
C ASP A 28 11.55 -2.97 16.91
N ARG A 29 12.27 -3.48 15.90
CA ARG A 29 13.13 -4.66 16.08
C ARG A 29 14.39 -4.37 16.89
N SER A 30 14.77 -3.11 17.04
CA SER A 30 15.97 -2.71 17.78
C SER A 30 15.72 -2.65 19.28
N THR A 31 14.52 -2.22 19.69
CA THR A 31 14.12 -2.11 21.11
C THR A 31 13.18 -3.24 21.55
N GLY A 32 12.48 -3.88 20.62
CA GLY A 32 11.41 -4.84 20.89
C GLY A 32 10.05 -4.19 21.13
N ASP A 33 9.94 -2.86 21.01
CA ASP A 33 8.71 -2.14 21.30
C ASP A 33 7.66 -2.31 20.20
N VAL A 34 6.39 -2.27 20.62
CA VAL A 34 5.22 -2.21 19.73
C VAL A 34 4.64 -0.80 19.83
N LEU A 35 4.76 -0.04 18.76
CA LEU A 35 4.28 1.33 18.67
C LEU A 35 2.94 1.38 17.93
N SER A 36 1.94 2.05 18.51
CA SER A 36 0.69 2.33 17.80
C SER A 36 0.87 3.46 16.80
N VAL A 37 0.37 3.27 15.58
CA VAL A 37 0.40 4.27 14.52
C VAL A 37 -0.95 4.97 14.46
N ASN A 38 -0.92 6.31 14.52
CA ASN A 38 -2.13 7.12 14.39
C ASN A 38 -2.84 6.82 13.03
N PRO A 39 -4.17 6.57 13.02
CA PRO A 39 -4.93 6.33 11.78
C PRO A 39 -4.77 7.39 10.70
N GLU A 40 -4.66 8.67 11.06
CA GLU A 40 -4.40 9.78 10.13
C GLU A 40 -3.03 9.65 9.47
N ALA A 41 -1.99 9.39 10.27
CA ALA A 41 -0.64 9.18 9.77
C ALA A 41 -0.57 7.92 8.89
N ALA A 42 -1.26 6.85 9.27
CA ALA A 42 -1.35 5.62 8.49
C ALA A 42 -2.06 5.84 7.14
N ALA A 43 -3.17 6.59 7.13
CA ALA A 43 -3.97 6.82 5.94
C ALA A 43 -3.41 7.91 5.00
N SER A 44 -2.41 8.68 5.41
CA SER A 44 -1.78 9.71 4.59
C SER A 44 -1.08 9.14 3.35
N ARG A 45 -1.10 9.89 2.24
CA ARG A 45 -0.28 9.64 1.02
C ARG A 45 1.20 9.44 1.31
N THR A 46 1.73 10.10 2.32
CA THR A 46 3.14 10.01 2.75
C THR A 46 3.32 9.02 3.90
N GLY A 47 2.26 8.39 4.36
CA GLY A 47 2.25 7.37 5.40
C GLY A 47 2.22 5.96 4.84
N LEU A 48 1.27 5.16 5.30
CA LEU A 48 1.11 3.75 4.93
C LEU A 48 0.13 3.55 3.77
N LEU A 49 -0.57 4.59 3.32
CA LEU A 49 -1.52 4.50 2.22
C LEU A 49 -0.94 3.85 0.95
N PRO A 50 0.29 4.15 0.50
CA PRO A 50 0.87 3.47 -0.65
C PRO A 50 0.95 1.94 -0.48
N ALA A 51 1.23 1.47 0.74
CA ALA A 51 1.31 0.04 1.05
C ALA A 51 -0.08 -0.61 1.06
N PHE A 52 -1.07 0.03 1.70
CA PHE A 52 -2.46 -0.44 1.68
C PHE A 52 -3.01 -0.56 0.26
N LEU A 53 -2.81 0.48 -0.56
CA LEU A 53 -3.25 0.49 -1.96
C LEU A 53 -2.52 -0.57 -2.79
N ALA A 54 -1.21 -0.75 -2.57
CA ALA A 54 -0.45 -1.78 -3.27
C ALA A 54 -0.96 -3.19 -2.93
N ALA A 55 -1.28 -3.47 -1.66
CA ALA A 55 -1.86 -4.74 -1.24
C ALA A 55 -3.26 -4.95 -1.85
N GLY A 56 -4.12 -3.92 -1.82
CA GLY A 56 -5.42 -3.96 -2.50
C GLY A 56 -5.30 -4.21 -4.00
N GLN A 57 -4.28 -3.65 -4.65
CA GLN A 57 -4.04 -3.88 -6.07
C GLN A 57 -3.69 -5.34 -6.38
N VAL A 58 -2.97 -6.02 -5.48
CA VAL A 58 -2.67 -7.46 -5.64
C VAL A 58 -3.98 -8.26 -5.60
N VAL A 59 -4.83 -8.02 -4.59
CA VAL A 59 -6.15 -8.67 -4.49
C VAL A 59 -7.00 -8.45 -5.75
N TRP A 60 -7.03 -7.22 -6.26
CA TRP A 60 -7.78 -6.91 -7.48
C TRP A 60 -7.19 -7.54 -8.74
N ARG A 61 -5.86 -7.59 -8.84
CA ARG A 61 -5.16 -8.22 -9.96
C ARG A 61 -5.41 -9.72 -9.98
N ASP A 62 -5.42 -10.38 -8.83
CA ASP A 62 -5.70 -11.81 -8.76
C ASP A 62 -7.12 -12.15 -9.26
N LEU A 63 -8.08 -11.23 -9.05
CA LEU A 63 -9.45 -11.41 -9.51
C LEU A 63 -9.65 -11.07 -10.99
N THR A 64 -8.97 -10.05 -11.51
CA THR A 64 -9.30 -9.43 -12.80
C THR A 64 -8.19 -9.47 -13.84
N GLY A 65 -6.98 -9.84 -13.45
CA GLY A 65 -5.77 -9.72 -14.26
C GLY A 65 -5.23 -8.29 -14.40
N ALA A 66 -5.92 -7.27 -13.90
CA ALA A 66 -5.54 -5.85 -14.04
C ALA A 66 -5.26 -5.17 -12.68
N GLY A 67 -4.37 -4.17 -12.69
CA GLY A 67 -4.08 -3.35 -11.51
C GLY A 67 -4.97 -2.10 -11.39
N PHE A 68 -4.66 -1.23 -10.42
CA PHE A 68 -5.28 0.08 -10.28
C PHE A 68 -4.53 1.19 -11.01
N ASP A 69 -3.43 0.85 -11.69
CA ASP A 69 -2.48 1.82 -12.26
C ASP A 69 -2.03 2.84 -11.21
N LEU A 70 -1.53 2.34 -10.06
CA LEU A 70 -1.00 3.17 -8.99
C LEU A 70 0.25 3.92 -9.44
N ASP A 71 0.18 5.25 -9.34
CA ASP A 71 1.30 6.14 -9.56
C ASP A 71 1.95 6.48 -8.21
N VAL A 72 3.03 5.77 -7.91
CA VAL A 72 3.80 5.91 -6.67
C VAL A 72 5.19 6.45 -7.00
N VAL A 73 5.56 7.55 -6.34
CA VAL A 73 6.81 8.26 -6.57
C VAL A 73 7.67 8.25 -5.30
N ARG A 74 8.99 8.34 -5.47
CA ARG A 74 9.91 8.52 -4.33
C ARG A 74 9.68 9.88 -3.69
N ASP A 75 9.65 9.88 -2.36
CA ASP A 75 9.57 11.06 -1.52
C ASP A 75 10.35 10.81 -0.23
N PRO A 76 11.59 11.32 -0.10
CA PRO A 76 12.41 11.11 1.08
C PRO A 76 11.80 11.61 2.40
N SER A 77 10.79 12.48 2.34
CA SER A 77 10.09 12.97 3.51
C SER A 77 8.91 12.09 3.94
N ALA A 78 8.52 11.12 3.11
CA ALA A 78 7.48 10.16 3.43
C ALA A 78 7.99 9.03 4.33
N LEU A 79 7.09 8.43 5.13
CA LEU A 79 7.38 7.42 6.15
C LEU A 79 8.20 6.24 5.61
N PHE A 80 7.95 5.83 4.36
CA PHE A 80 8.70 4.77 3.67
C PHE A 80 9.53 5.25 2.49
N GLY A 81 9.73 6.56 2.34
CA GLY A 81 10.46 7.11 1.20
C GLY A 81 9.65 7.15 -0.11
N PHE A 82 8.33 6.92 -0.05
CA PHE A 82 7.42 6.93 -1.21
C PHE A 82 6.07 7.54 -0.86
N ARG A 83 5.42 8.14 -1.87
CA ARG A 83 4.04 8.60 -1.76
C ARG A 83 3.22 8.23 -2.99
N VAL A 84 1.91 8.09 -2.82
CA VAL A 84 0.98 7.97 -3.96
C VAL A 84 0.68 9.36 -4.54
N ARG A 85 0.83 9.49 -5.86
CA ARG A 85 0.52 10.70 -6.63
C ARG A 85 -0.79 10.56 -7.40
N GLY A 86 -1.22 9.34 -7.72
CA GLY A 86 -2.47 9.09 -8.42
C GLY A 86 -2.86 7.61 -8.46
N ILE A 87 -4.12 7.38 -8.84
CA ILE A 87 -4.70 6.05 -9.06
C ILE A 87 -5.44 6.10 -10.40
N GLY A 88 -5.03 5.27 -11.36
CA GLY A 88 -5.65 5.21 -12.69
C GLY A 88 -6.95 4.41 -12.77
N ALA A 89 -7.30 3.65 -11.72
CA ALA A 89 -8.57 2.94 -11.63
C ALA A 89 -9.77 3.90 -11.76
N SER A 90 -10.80 3.46 -12.49
CA SER A 90 -12.01 4.27 -12.73
C SER A 90 -13.03 4.23 -11.60
N SER A 91 -12.91 3.28 -10.65
CA SER A 91 -13.89 3.02 -9.61
C SER A 91 -13.30 3.15 -8.22
N PHE A 92 -13.78 4.15 -7.47
CA PHE A 92 -13.44 4.36 -6.07
C PHE A 92 -13.80 3.14 -5.22
N ALA A 93 -15.00 2.58 -5.43
CA ALA A 93 -15.50 1.45 -4.67
C ALA A 93 -14.61 0.21 -4.87
N THR A 94 -14.16 -0.03 -6.10
CA THR A 94 -13.24 -1.13 -6.42
C THR A 94 -11.93 -1.01 -5.65
N VAL A 95 -11.31 0.17 -5.69
CA VAL A 95 -10.05 0.43 -4.97
C VAL A 95 -10.24 0.24 -3.47
N MET A 96 -11.29 0.83 -2.89
CA MET A 96 -11.52 0.76 -1.45
C MET A 96 -11.86 -0.66 -1.00
N LEU A 97 -12.75 -1.38 -1.68
CA LEU A 97 -13.15 -2.74 -1.28
C LEU A 97 -11.98 -3.72 -1.36
N ALA A 98 -11.19 -3.68 -2.42
CA ALA A 98 -10.01 -4.53 -2.55
C ALA A 98 -8.94 -4.17 -1.51
N THR A 99 -8.76 -2.88 -1.21
CA THR A 99 -7.85 -2.43 -0.13
C THR A 99 -8.35 -2.88 1.25
N MET A 100 -9.65 -2.81 1.51
CA MET A 100 -10.28 -3.29 2.73
C MET A 100 -10.10 -4.80 2.89
N GLU A 101 -10.29 -5.57 1.83
CA GLU A 101 -10.08 -7.01 1.83
C GLU A 101 -8.61 -7.35 2.13
N ALA A 102 -7.66 -6.71 1.45
CA ALA A 102 -6.24 -6.90 1.70
C ALA A 102 -5.87 -6.55 3.15
N THR A 103 -6.45 -5.47 3.68
CA THR A 103 -6.24 -5.04 5.07
C THR A 103 -6.82 -6.06 6.04
N ALA A 104 -8.05 -6.55 5.80
CA ALA A 104 -8.67 -7.56 6.63
C ALA A 104 -7.90 -8.88 6.64
N GLN A 105 -7.31 -9.29 5.50
CA GLN A 105 -6.43 -10.45 5.44
C GLN A 105 -5.15 -10.26 6.25
N ALA A 106 -4.54 -9.08 6.20
CA ALA A 106 -3.36 -8.74 7.02
C ALA A 106 -3.69 -8.71 8.52
N SER A 107 -4.86 -8.17 8.90
CA SER A 107 -5.30 -8.08 10.29
C SER A 107 -5.62 -9.42 10.96
N ARG A 108 -5.83 -10.51 10.20
CA ARG A 108 -6.13 -11.85 10.77
C ARG A 108 -5.02 -12.39 11.69
N ALA A 109 -3.82 -11.82 11.65
CA ALA A 109 -2.73 -12.11 12.58
C ALA A 109 -2.86 -11.40 13.95
N GLY A 110 -3.92 -10.62 14.19
CA GLY A 110 -4.20 -9.93 15.45
C GLY A 110 -3.84 -8.44 15.45
N ALA A 111 -3.10 -7.95 14.46
CA ALA A 111 -2.87 -6.53 14.19
C ALA A 111 -2.36 -6.34 12.76
N ILE A 112 -2.47 -5.12 12.23
CA ILE A 112 -1.75 -4.72 11.02
C ILE A 112 -0.32 -4.37 11.43
N VAL A 113 0.64 -5.24 11.12
CA VAL A 113 2.06 -5.02 11.45
C VAL A 113 2.76 -4.34 10.26
N VAL A 114 3.18 -3.10 10.48
CA VAL A 114 3.80 -2.24 9.46
C VAL A 114 5.04 -2.88 8.81
N ASN A 115 5.78 -3.67 9.58
CA ASN A 115 7.00 -4.34 9.14
C ASN A 115 6.76 -5.36 8.01
N ASP A 116 5.56 -5.94 7.92
CA ASP A 116 5.22 -6.95 6.91
C ASP A 116 5.01 -6.31 5.53
N PHE A 117 4.61 -5.04 5.49
CA PHE A 117 4.53 -4.28 4.24
C PHE A 117 5.91 -3.99 3.64
N ASN A 118 6.96 -3.92 4.46
CA ASN A 118 8.31 -3.67 3.96
C ASN A 118 8.80 -4.84 3.08
N LEU A 119 8.40 -6.07 3.40
CA LEU A 119 8.68 -7.25 2.58
C LEU A 119 7.94 -7.17 1.23
N ILE A 120 6.62 -6.95 1.27
CA ILE A 120 5.76 -6.79 0.08
C ILE A 120 6.31 -5.67 -0.82
N TRP A 121 6.75 -4.56 -0.21
CA TRP A 121 7.27 -3.42 -0.94
C TRP A 121 8.67 -3.66 -1.52
N SER A 122 9.57 -4.32 -0.77
CA SER A 122 10.90 -4.69 -1.27
C SER A 122 10.83 -5.62 -2.48
N GLU A 123 9.79 -6.45 -2.57
CA GLU A 123 9.53 -7.36 -3.69
C GLU A 123 8.92 -6.62 -4.89
N ALA A 124 7.96 -5.72 -4.65
CA ALA A 124 7.40 -4.86 -5.69
C ALA A 124 8.46 -3.91 -6.29
N ALA A 125 9.34 -3.36 -5.46
CA ALA A 125 10.45 -2.50 -5.88
C ALA A 125 11.51 -3.27 -6.68
N ARG A 126 11.86 -4.51 -6.27
CA ARG A 126 12.77 -5.38 -7.03
C ARG A 126 12.22 -5.76 -8.40
N SER A 127 10.93 -6.08 -8.47
CA SER A 127 10.27 -6.43 -9.73
C SER A 127 10.25 -5.28 -10.74
N ARG A 128 10.31 -4.03 -10.28
CA ARG A 128 10.47 -2.83 -11.12
C ARG A 128 11.93 -2.52 -11.49
N ALA A 129 12.90 -3.10 -10.77
CA ALA A 129 14.32 -2.81 -10.94
C ALA A 129 15.03 -3.78 -11.90
N THR A 130 14.42 -4.91 -12.28
CA THR A 130 14.95 -5.79 -13.33
C THR A 130 14.87 -5.09 -14.70
N PRO A 131 16.00 -4.70 -15.30
CA PRO A 131 16.01 -4.34 -16.70
C PRO A 131 15.90 -5.64 -17.49
N THR A 132 15.07 -5.67 -18.53
CA THR A 132 15.14 -6.71 -19.55
C THR A 132 16.49 -6.57 -20.26
N SER A 133 17.54 -7.20 -19.73
CA SER A 133 18.76 -7.44 -20.49
C SER A 133 18.47 -8.57 -21.48
N SER A 134 17.84 -8.22 -22.61
CA SER A 134 17.91 -9.06 -23.80
C SER A 134 19.32 -8.97 -24.37
N THR A 135 20.24 -9.72 -23.78
CA THR A 135 21.52 -10.05 -24.41
C THR A 135 21.24 -11.09 -25.49
N GLY A 136 20.75 -10.62 -26.63
CA GLY A 136 20.79 -11.35 -27.89
C GLY A 136 22.14 -11.12 -28.55
N ALA A 137 23.15 -11.85 -28.10
CA ALA A 137 24.41 -11.98 -28.82
C ALA A 137 24.56 -13.45 -29.22
N SER A 138 24.52 -13.72 -30.53
CA SER A 138 25.06 -14.93 -31.16
C SER A 138 24.93 -14.79 -32.69
N PRO A 139 25.79 -15.44 -33.49
CA PRO A 139 27.20 -15.76 -33.31
C PRO A 139 28.11 -15.05 -34.35
#